data_AF-A0A7W1HRW6-F1
#
_entry.id   AF-A0A7W1HRW6-F1
#
_cell.length_a   1.000
_cell.length_b   1.000
_cell.length_c   1.000
_cell.angle_alpha   90.00
_cell.angle_beta   90.00
_cell.angle_gamma   90.00
#
_symmetry.space_group_name_H-M   'P 1'
#
loop_
_entity.id
_entity.type
_entity.pdbx_description
1 polymer ?
#
loop_
_entity_poly.entity_id
_entity_poly.type
_entity_poly.pdbx_seq_one_letter_code
_entity_poly.pdbx_strand_id
1 'polypeptide(L)'
;MPKSRGRKKSKKGTRRRGPSPLSPLPSSVPHPAPPISELVEIVMRGDDALSEEDPFVVEMWASHMLGTFYKLPLPFQVRDEFERSLEASLLEAIDESEGENRLAILRALAAVAPAPIGPAAQARAVILSEEGVADPPWAHEIGRPEFVDAWMSEDPFGDQRGYFARFRYPGRAPHTVMGLYDVNLGGIVKDSFAAYTKRDLRSVPTREEMSYREIDPEAMAIEILAGIGTGDIYIDNDWTEDFRKTRALLAVRMSLLVDEEPRVLSAPDPVSDESRAELIEEFTRSEHATGLEAEDPILHHIMVFRCDYSDGDPLRWSPIAVELFMVDFLPRKATLDAIEIRNLPTVLKAWVEFALVKRGLEKRWVDETQAAVDRWTTEFRKEVTNPDSFGPAKAIGQAMMADGIDITDRRSVDGWMEEFNRRPSEERGEFPRDR
;
A
#
# COMPACT_ATOMS: atom_id res chain seq x y z
N MET A 1 35.51 -13.57 -53.25
CA MET A 1 34.10 -13.43 -52.83
C MET A 1 34.05 -13.38 -51.30
N PRO A 2 33.69 -12.24 -50.69
CA PRO A 2 33.73 -12.08 -49.24
C PRO A 2 32.44 -12.55 -48.57
N LYS A 3 32.58 -13.23 -47.42
CA LYS A 3 31.48 -13.70 -46.58
C LYS A 3 30.83 -12.53 -45.85
N SER A 4 29.51 -12.47 -45.98
CA SER A 4 28.58 -11.51 -45.39
C SER A 4 28.64 -11.48 -43.86
N ARG A 5 28.72 -10.26 -43.30
CA ARG A 5 28.60 -9.92 -41.88
C ARG A 5 27.14 -10.01 -41.44
N GLY A 6 26.82 -10.99 -40.59
CA GLY A 6 25.53 -11.12 -39.90
C GLY A 6 25.36 -10.04 -38.82
N ARG A 7 24.39 -9.17 -39.03
CA ARG A 7 23.93 -8.07 -38.17
C ARG A 7 23.37 -8.61 -36.84
N LYS A 8 24.02 -8.30 -35.70
CA LYS A 8 23.48 -8.55 -34.36
C LYS A 8 22.20 -7.73 -34.16
N LYS A 9 21.06 -8.41 -33.95
CA LYS A 9 19.79 -7.81 -33.52
C LYS A 9 19.95 -7.25 -32.10
N SER A 10 19.68 -5.96 -31.91
CA SER A 10 19.57 -5.40 -30.56
C SER A 10 18.33 -5.98 -29.89
N LYS A 11 18.50 -6.55 -28.69
CA LYS A 11 17.39 -6.92 -27.82
C LYS A 11 16.82 -5.63 -27.23
N LYS A 12 15.59 -5.30 -27.63
CA LYS A 12 14.78 -4.23 -27.02
C LYS A 12 14.69 -4.48 -25.52
N GLY A 13 15.09 -3.49 -24.72
CA GLY A 13 14.88 -3.48 -23.28
C GLY A 13 13.39 -3.51 -22.95
N THR A 14 13.06 -4.37 -22.00
CA THR A 14 11.73 -4.48 -21.41
C THR A 14 11.40 -3.16 -20.71
N ARG A 15 10.40 -2.45 -21.24
CA ARG A 15 9.80 -1.26 -20.62
C ARG A 15 9.33 -1.63 -19.21
N ARG A 16 9.76 -0.85 -18.20
CA ARG A 16 9.07 -0.79 -16.90
C ARG A 16 7.62 -0.36 -17.18
N ARG A 17 6.65 -1.18 -16.77
CA ARG A 17 5.25 -0.73 -16.68
C ARG A 17 5.20 0.24 -15.50
N GLY A 18 4.81 1.49 -15.76
CA GLY A 18 4.38 2.40 -14.69
C GLY A 18 3.09 1.88 -14.04
N PRO A 19 2.55 2.59 -13.05
CA PRO A 19 1.22 2.31 -12.53
C PRO A 19 0.24 2.26 -13.71
N SER A 20 -0.58 1.23 -13.75
CA SER A 20 -1.54 1.08 -14.84
C SER A 20 -2.57 2.21 -14.70
N PRO A 21 -2.94 2.93 -15.78
CA PRO A 21 -4.10 3.81 -15.70
C PRO A 21 -5.30 2.96 -15.27
N LEU A 22 -6.03 3.46 -14.26
CA LEU A 22 -7.23 2.83 -13.71
C LEU A 22 -8.09 2.33 -14.87
N SER A 23 -8.18 1.02 -15.01
CA SER A 23 -8.99 0.42 -16.08
C SER A 23 -10.46 0.63 -15.74
N PRO A 24 -11.33 0.98 -16.71
CA PRO A 24 -12.77 1.05 -16.47
C PRO A 24 -13.26 -0.33 -16.00
N LEU A 25 -13.92 -0.36 -14.85
CA LEU A 25 -14.54 -1.57 -14.32
C LEU A 25 -15.54 -2.12 -15.35
N PRO A 26 -15.50 -3.42 -15.71
CA PRO A 26 -16.58 -4.02 -16.45
C PRO A 26 -17.87 -3.95 -15.62
N SER A 27 -18.96 -3.53 -16.25
CA SER A 27 -20.30 -3.54 -15.66
C SER A 27 -20.69 -4.98 -15.31
N SER A 28 -20.44 -5.40 -14.08
CA SER A 28 -20.77 -6.75 -13.61
C SER A 28 -22.21 -6.82 -13.14
N VAL A 29 -22.98 -7.70 -13.79
CA VAL A 29 -24.21 -8.29 -13.25
C VAL A 29 -23.91 -8.84 -11.84
N PRO A 30 -24.78 -8.67 -10.83
CA PRO A 30 -24.52 -9.20 -9.49
C PRO A 30 -24.52 -10.72 -9.54
N HIS A 31 -23.33 -11.32 -9.46
CA HIS A 31 -23.19 -12.71 -9.08
C HIS A 31 -23.32 -12.80 -7.56
N PRO A 32 -24.16 -13.70 -7.01
CA PRO A 32 -24.14 -13.97 -5.59
C PRO A 32 -22.74 -14.47 -5.21
N ALA A 33 -22.22 -14.01 -4.06
CA ALA A 33 -20.99 -14.57 -3.52
C ALA A 33 -21.18 -16.09 -3.32
N PRO A 34 -20.21 -16.93 -3.69
CA PRO A 34 -20.27 -18.35 -3.35
C PRO A 34 -20.34 -18.49 -1.83
N PRO A 35 -21.13 -19.44 -1.30
CA PRO A 35 -21.21 -19.65 0.14
C PRO A 35 -19.82 -20.00 0.69
N ILE A 36 -19.47 -19.40 1.83
CA ILE A 36 -18.16 -19.56 2.48
C ILE A 36 -17.84 -21.05 2.70
N SER A 37 -18.84 -21.86 3.03
CA SER A 37 -18.71 -23.31 3.22
C SER A 37 -18.18 -24.05 1.98
N GLU A 38 -18.61 -23.70 0.76
CA GLU A 38 -18.10 -24.33 -0.48
C GLU A 38 -16.65 -23.95 -0.77
N LEU A 39 -16.26 -22.71 -0.47
CA LEU A 39 -14.86 -22.26 -0.59
C LEU A 39 -13.97 -22.92 0.47
N VAL A 40 -14.48 -23.06 1.70
CA VAL A 40 -13.80 -23.76 2.78
C VAL A 40 -13.65 -25.25 2.46
N GLU A 41 -14.67 -25.95 1.95
CA GLU A 41 -14.54 -27.36 1.56
C GLU A 41 -13.42 -27.61 0.52
N ILE A 42 -13.25 -26.71 -0.45
CA ILE A 42 -12.17 -26.80 -1.45
C ILE A 42 -10.80 -26.62 -0.79
N VAL A 43 -10.72 -25.73 0.21
CA VAL A 43 -9.52 -25.44 1.00
C VAL A 43 -9.19 -26.58 1.97
N MET A 44 -10.19 -27.20 2.60
CA MET A 44 -10.05 -28.31 3.56
C MET A 44 -9.55 -29.61 2.90
N ARG A 45 -9.59 -29.70 1.56
CA ARG A 45 -8.99 -30.80 0.78
C ARG A 45 -7.48 -30.68 0.55
N GLY A 46 -6.82 -29.66 1.12
CA GLY A 46 -5.37 -29.46 1.07
C GLY A 46 -4.59 -30.45 1.95
N ASP A 47 -4.66 -31.74 1.62
CA ASP A 47 -4.16 -32.86 2.42
C ASP A 47 -2.62 -32.91 2.54
N ASP A 48 -1.89 -32.51 1.49
CA ASP A 48 -0.43 -32.64 1.43
C ASP A 48 0.30 -31.76 2.47
N ALA A 49 -0.15 -30.53 2.69
CA ALA A 49 0.53 -29.56 3.56
C ALA A 49 0.38 -29.88 5.07
N LEU A 50 -0.64 -30.65 5.44
CA LEU A 50 -0.93 -31.00 6.84
C LEU A 50 -0.19 -32.27 7.28
N SER A 51 0.34 -33.03 6.31
CA SER A 51 1.25 -34.17 6.54
C SER A 51 2.70 -33.76 6.81
N GLU A 52 3.03 -32.47 6.72
CA GLU A 52 4.37 -31.91 6.87
C GLU A 52 4.86 -31.96 8.32
N GLU A 53 6.17 -32.17 8.53
CA GLU A 53 6.82 -32.07 9.85
C GLU A 53 7.37 -30.67 10.15
N ASP A 54 7.22 -29.73 9.20
CA ASP A 54 7.79 -28.40 9.29
C ASP A 54 6.72 -27.37 9.71
N PRO A 55 6.78 -26.82 10.95
CA PRO A 55 5.80 -25.85 11.42
C PRO A 55 5.71 -24.61 10.51
N PHE A 56 6.82 -24.18 9.88
CA PHE A 56 6.80 -23.02 9.00
C PHE A 56 5.98 -23.27 7.72
N VAL A 57 6.04 -24.48 7.16
CA VAL A 57 5.26 -24.84 5.96
C VAL A 57 3.76 -24.84 6.28
N VAL A 58 3.39 -25.33 7.46
CA VAL A 58 2.01 -25.33 7.95
C VAL A 58 1.49 -23.91 8.17
N GLU A 59 2.28 -23.03 8.79
CA GLU A 59 1.92 -21.62 8.98
C GLU A 59 1.77 -20.88 7.64
N MET A 60 2.65 -21.16 6.67
CA MET A 60 2.55 -20.63 5.31
C MET A 60 1.25 -21.06 4.64
N TRP A 61 0.90 -22.35 4.73
CA TRP A 61 -0.37 -22.87 4.22
C TRP A 61 -1.57 -22.15 4.86
N ALA A 62 -1.59 -22.03 6.20
CA ALA A 62 -2.70 -21.38 6.90
C ALA A 62 -2.81 -19.88 6.56
N SER A 63 -1.69 -19.19 6.40
CA SER A 63 -1.68 -17.80 5.94
C SER A 63 -2.19 -17.67 4.51
N HIS A 64 -1.73 -18.54 3.60
CA HIS A 64 -2.20 -18.55 2.21
C HIS A 64 -3.70 -18.77 2.13
N MET A 65 -4.21 -19.68 2.96
CA MET A 65 -5.62 -19.98 3.08
C MET A 65 -6.43 -18.74 3.49
N LEU A 66 -6.04 -18.06 4.57
CA LEU A 66 -6.69 -16.83 5.01
C LEU A 66 -6.61 -15.72 3.94
N GLY A 67 -5.51 -15.67 3.19
CA GLY A 67 -5.32 -14.74 2.08
C GLY A 67 -6.35 -14.88 0.96
N THR A 68 -6.96 -16.06 0.79
CA THR A 68 -8.02 -16.28 -0.22
C THR A 68 -9.27 -15.45 0.08
N PHE A 69 -9.53 -15.18 1.36
CA PHE A 69 -10.70 -14.43 1.84
C PHE A 69 -10.41 -12.93 2.01
N TYR A 70 -9.15 -12.54 2.06
CA TYR A 70 -8.76 -11.14 2.26
C TYR A 70 -9.09 -10.30 1.02
N LYS A 71 -9.88 -9.22 1.21
CA LYS A 71 -10.24 -8.19 0.22
C LYS A 71 -10.71 -8.80 -1.12
N LEU A 72 -11.67 -9.71 -1.05
CA LEU A 72 -12.28 -10.31 -2.25
C LEU A 72 -12.81 -9.22 -3.20
N PRO A 73 -12.67 -9.40 -4.54
CA PRO A 73 -13.15 -8.45 -5.54
C PRO A 73 -14.67 -8.52 -5.71
N LEU A 74 -15.39 -8.22 -4.63
CA LEU A 74 -16.85 -8.21 -4.52
C LEU A 74 -17.34 -6.76 -4.33
N PRO A 75 -18.60 -6.44 -4.70
CA PRO A 75 -19.21 -5.16 -4.36
C PRO A 75 -19.11 -4.88 -2.85
N PHE A 76 -18.85 -3.62 -2.47
CA PHE A 76 -18.56 -3.23 -1.08
C PHE A 76 -19.52 -3.84 -0.05
N GLN A 77 -20.84 -3.74 -0.29
CA GLN A 77 -21.84 -4.25 0.65
C GLN A 77 -21.76 -5.77 0.82
N VAL A 78 -21.52 -6.50 -0.27
CA VAL A 78 -21.39 -7.96 -0.26
C VAL A 78 -20.10 -8.37 0.44
N ARG A 79 -19.00 -7.66 0.20
CA ARG A 79 -17.71 -7.90 0.85
C ARG A 79 -17.79 -7.64 2.35
N ASP A 80 -18.41 -6.55 2.77
CA ASP A 80 -18.58 -6.19 4.18
C ASP A 80 -19.44 -7.24 4.93
N GLU A 81 -20.54 -7.71 4.33
CA GLU A 81 -21.35 -8.79 4.88
C GLU A 81 -20.57 -10.12 4.97
N PHE A 82 -19.78 -10.43 3.94
CA PHE A 82 -18.89 -11.60 3.92
C PHE A 82 -17.83 -11.52 5.02
N GLU A 83 -17.11 -10.40 5.15
CA GLU A 83 -16.06 -10.21 6.15
C GLU A 83 -16.61 -10.32 7.58
N ARG A 84 -17.83 -9.83 7.84
CA ARG A 84 -18.50 -9.97 9.15
C ARG A 84 -18.92 -11.41 9.48
N SER A 85 -19.20 -12.24 8.47
CA SER A 85 -19.65 -13.63 8.64
C SER A 85 -18.53 -14.66 8.51
N LEU A 86 -17.33 -14.23 8.09
CA LEU A 86 -16.18 -15.10 7.80
C LEU A 86 -15.79 -15.96 9.00
N GLU A 87 -15.68 -15.38 10.19
CA GLU A 87 -15.29 -16.11 11.41
C GLU A 87 -16.24 -17.28 11.68
N ALA A 88 -17.54 -16.98 11.81
CA ALA A 88 -18.55 -17.98 12.14
C ALA A 88 -18.60 -19.07 11.06
N SER A 89 -18.62 -18.67 9.80
CA SER A 89 -18.73 -19.59 8.66
C SER A 89 -17.50 -20.48 8.50
N LEU A 90 -16.30 -19.95 8.72
CA LEU A 90 -15.05 -20.72 8.65
C LEU A 90 -15.00 -21.78 9.76
N LEU A 91 -15.34 -21.39 10.99
CA LEU A 91 -15.27 -22.29 12.13
C LEU A 91 -16.38 -23.35 12.09
N GLU A 92 -17.60 -22.99 11.68
CA GLU A 92 -18.70 -23.93 11.46
C GLU A 92 -18.34 -24.95 10.38
N ALA A 93 -17.77 -24.52 9.25
CA ALA A 93 -17.33 -25.44 8.20
C ALA A 93 -16.20 -26.39 8.67
N ILE A 94 -15.32 -25.95 9.57
CA ILE A 94 -14.30 -26.84 10.18
C ILE A 94 -14.97 -27.84 11.14
N ASP A 95 -15.93 -27.39 11.95
CA ASP A 95 -16.65 -28.24 12.90
C ASP A 95 -17.45 -29.34 12.18
N GLU A 96 -18.09 -28.99 11.05
CA GLU A 96 -18.84 -29.91 10.17
C GLU A 96 -17.95 -30.84 9.34
N SER A 97 -16.65 -30.52 9.17
CA SER A 97 -15.75 -31.35 8.39
C SER A 97 -15.49 -32.72 9.05
N GLU A 98 -15.82 -33.80 8.34
CA GLU A 98 -15.43 -35.16 8.70
C GLU A 98 -14.02 -35.43 8.16
N GLY A 99 -12.98 -35.07 8.92
CA GLY A 99 -11.59 -35.26 8.49
C GLY A 99 -10.63 -35.48 9.66
N GLU A 100 -9.69 -36.42 9.48
CA GLU A 100 -8.63 -36.72 10.45
C GLU A 100 -7.72 -35.51 10.74
N ASN A 101 -7.70 -34.54 9.82
CA ASN A 101 -6.87 -33.34 9.88
C ASN A 101 -7.53 -32.15 10.61
N ARG A 102 -8.75 -32.29 11.14
CA ARG A 102 -9.48 -31.16 11.78
C ARG A 102 -8.68 -30.49 12.90
N LEU A 103 -8.06 -31.28 13.78
CA LEU A 103 -7.21 -30.75 14.86
C LEU A 103 -5.99 -30.00 14.30
N ALA A 104 -5.35 -30.55 13.27
CA ALA A 104 -4.21 -29.90 12.61
C ALA A 104 -4.62 -28.53 12.02
N ILE A 105 -5.75 -28.44 11.34
CA ILE A 105 -6.24 -27.18 10.76
C ILE A 105 -6.51 -26.14 11.84
N LEU A 106 -7.17 -26.54 12.94
CA LEU A 106 -7.43 -25.65 14.06
C LEU A 106 -6.13 -25.17 14.73
N ARG A 107 -5.12 -26.04 14.89
CA ARG A 107 -3.79 -25.65 15.41
C ARG A 107 -3.05 -24.70 14.47
N ALA A 108 -3.12 -24.93 13.16
CA ALA A 108 -2.52 -24.06 12.16
C ALA A 108 -3.16 -22.67 12.15
N LEU A 109 -4.50 -22.62 12.19
CA LEU A 109 -5.26 -21.38 12.30
C LEU A 109 -4.98 -20.63 13.61
N ALA A 110 -4.93 -21.34 14.74
CA ALA A 110 -4.60 -20.77 16.03
C ALA A 110 -3.24 -20.06 16.04
N ALA A 111 -2.29 -20.52 15.21
CA ALA A 111 -0.94 -19.96 15.15
C ALA A 111 -0.81 -18.69 14.29
N VAL A 112 -1.67 -18.51 13.26
CA VAL A 112 -1.52 -17.41 12.29
C VAL A 112 -2.73 -16.51 12.13
N ALA A 113 -3.92 -16.95 12.51
CA ALA A 113 -5.14 -16.21 12.24
C ALA A 113 -5.29 -15.03 13.23
N PRO A 114 -5.71 -13.85 12.74
CA PRO A 114 -5.98 -12.72 13.62
C PRO A 114 -7.15 -13.02 14.56
N ALA A 115 -7.26 -12.23 15.64
CA ALA A 115 -8.47 -12.21 16.44
C ALA A 115 -9.67 -11.76 15.57
N PRO A 116 -10.86 -12.35 15.77
CA PRO A 116 -11.20 -13.38 16.77
C PRO A 116 -10.92 -14.84 16.35
N ILE A 117 -10.58 -15.11 15.08
CA ILE A 117 -10.44 -16.47 14.52
C ILE A 117 -9.38 -17.31 15.25
N GLY A 118 -8.18 -16.77 15.48
CA GLY A 118 -7.07 -17.51 16.11
C GLY A 118 -7.42 -18.07 17.49
N PRO A 119 -7.85 -17.23 18.46
CA PRO A 119 -8.31 -17.69 19.76
C PRO A 119 -9.47 -18.69 19.71
N ALA A 120 -10.43 -18.49 18.80
CA ALA A 120 -11.56 -19.39 18.65
C ALA A 120 -11.16 -20.77 18.08
N ALA A 121 -10.19 -20.80 17.16
CA ALA A 121 -9.60 -22.03 16.65
C ALA A 121 -8.81 -22.77 17.74
N GLN A 122 -8.05 -22.05 18.57
CA GLN A 122 -7.31 -22.62 19.69
C GLN A 122 -8.24 -23.29 20.70
N ALA A 123 -9.36 -22.65 21.05
CA ALA A 123 -10.33 -23.21 21.98
C ALA A 123 -10.92 -24.53 21.47
N ARG A 124 -11.28 -24.62 20.18
CA ARG A 124 -11.76 -25.86 19.54
C ARG A 124 -10.67 -26.94 19.46
N ALA A 125 -9.43 -26.56 19.15
CA ALA A 125 -8.30 -27.49 19.13
C ALA A 125 -8.07 -28.16 20.50
N VAL A 126 -8.21 -27.40 21.60
CA VAL A 126 -8.10 -27.95 22.96
C VAL A 126 -9.17 -29.00 23.22
N ILE A 127 -10.43 -28.73 22.85
CA ILE A 127 -11.54 -29.69 23.05
C ILE A 127 -11.24 -31.02 22.33
N LEU A 128 -10.84 -30.97 21.05
CA LEU A 128 -10.53 -32.19 20.29
C LEU A 128 -9.33 -32.97 20.86
N SER A 129 -8.31 -32.26 21.33
CA SER A 129 -7.15 -32.88 22.00
C SER A 129 -7.56 -33.56 23.30
N GLU A 130 -8.46 -32.96 24.09
CA GLU A 130 -9.03 -33.54 25.33
C GLU A 130 -9.94 -34.76 25.05
N GLU A 131 -10.60 -34.79 23.89
CA GLU A 131 -11.38 -35.94 23.40
C GLU A 131 -10.50 -37.10 22.89
N GLY A 132 -9.18 -36.91 22.85
CA GLY A 132 -8.21 -37.95 22.51
C GLY A 132 -7.78 -37.96 21.04
N VAL A 133 -8.10 -36.93 20.26
CA VAL A 133 -7.54 -36.76 18.92
C VAL A 133 -6.05 -36.42 19.04
N ALA A 134 -5.20 -37.18 18.36
CA ALA A 134 -3.76 -36.99 18.46
C ALA A 134 -3.31 -35.67 17.82
N ASP A 135 -2.53 -34.88 18.56
CA ASP A 135 -1.90 -33.67 18.03
C ASP A 135 -0.87 -34.02 16.93
N PRO A 136 -0.76 -33.20 15.86
CA PRO A 136 0.26 -33.40 14.85
C PRO A 136 1.67 -33.16 15.43
N PRO A 137 2.73 -33.74 14.82
CA PRO A 137 4.09 -33.70 15.37
C PRO A 137 4.61 -32.28 15.67
N TRP A 138 4.23 -31.31 14.85
CA TRP A 138 4.64 -29.91 14.95
C TRP A 138 3.80 -29.05 15.92
N ALA A 139 2.70 -29.59 16.49
CA ALA A 139 1.71 -28.81 17.26
C ALA A 139 2.31 -28.05 18.45
N HIS A 140 3.37 -28.59 19.05
CA HIS A 140 4.01 -27.99 20.23
C HIS A 140 5.02 -26.89 19.88
N GLU A 141 5.48 -26.85 18.63
CA GLU A 141 6.46 -25.88 18.12
C GLU A 141 5.80 -24.71 17.38
N ILE A 142 4.70 -24.95 16.67
CA ILE A 142 4.06 -23.97 15.79
C ILE A 142 3.75 -22.64 16.49
N GLY A 143 3.95 -21.53 15.79
CA GLY A 143 3.76 -20.17 16.32
C GLY A 143 4.89 -19.69 17.23
N ARG A 144 5.91 -20.52 17.51
CA ARG A 144 6.99 -20.21 18.48
C ARG A 144 8.40 -20.29 17.89
N PRO A 145 8.69 -19.64 16.75
CA PRO A 145 10.05 -19.60 16.26
C PRO A 145 10.93 -18.69 17.14
N GLU A 146 12.23 -18.94 17.14
CA GLU A 146 13.24 -18.04 17.69
C GLU A 146 13.53 -16.90 16.68
N PHE A 147 13.55 -15.65 17.15
CA PHE A 147 14.03 -14.52 16.35
C PHE A 147 15.55 -14.58 16.16
N VAL A 148 16.03 -14.29 14.95
CA VAL A 148 17.45 -14.36 14.59
C VAL A 148 18.07 -12.98 14.41
N ASP A 149 17.56 -12.20 13.46
CA ASP A 149 17.98 -10.82 13.18
C ASP A 149 16.97 -10.10 12.27
N ALA A 150 17.14 -8.79 12.16
CA ALA A 150 16.32 -7.91 11.31
C ALA A 150 17.19 -6.87 10.58
N TRP A 151 16.79 -6.52 9.36
CA TRP A 151 17.42 -5.45 8.60
C TRP A 151 16.41 -4.76 7.69
N MET A 152 16.74 -3.55 7.27
CA MET A 152 15.96 -2.76 6.33
C MET A 152 16.78 -2.51 5.06
N SER A 153 16.09 -2.52 3.91
CA SER A 153 16.57 -1.89 2.69
C SER A 153 15.73 -0.67 2.35
N GLU A 154 16.34 0.41 1.88
CA GLU A 154 15.63 1.63 1.47
C GLU A 154 16.18 2.13 0.13
N ASP A 155 15.30 2.61 -0.75
CA ASP A 155 15.71 3.23 -2.01
C ASP A 155 16.24 4.66 -1.78
N PRO A 156 17.03 5.22 -2.72
CA PRO A 156 17.65 6.54 -2.54
C PRO A 156 16.68 7.69 -2.31
N PHE A 157 15.43 7.58 -2.75
CA PHE A 157 14.41 8.61 -2.54
C PHE A 157 13.69 8.45 -1.20
N GLY A 158 13.65 7.24 -0.64
CA GLY A 158 12.86 6.90 0.55
C GLY A 158 11.39 6.65 0.21
N ASP A 159 11.10 6.20 -1.01
CA ASP A 159 9.77 5.85 -1.48
C ASP A 159 9.31 4.50 -0.92
N GLN A 160 10.23 3.55 -0.80
CA GLN A 160 10.00 2.17 -0.44
C GLN A 160 11.05 1.66 0.55
N ARG A 161 10.55 0.94 1.56
CA ARG A 161 11.36 0.25 2.55
C ARG A 161 11.03 -1.23 2.51
N GLY A 162 12.04 -2.06 2.28
CA GLY A 162 11.96 -3.50 2.48
C GLY A 162 12.39 -3.82 3.91
N TYR A 163 11.48 -4.29 4.74
CA TYR A 163 11.78 -4.77 6.08
C TYR A 163 11.93 -6.28 6.06
N PHE A 164 13.01 -6.80 6.66
CA PHE A 164 13.31 -8.22 6.65
C PHE A 164 13.58 -8.69 8.07
N ALA A 165 13.00 -9.84 8.42
CA ALA A 165 13.24 -10.52 9.69
C ALA A 165 13.50 -12.00 9.45
N ARG A 166 14.46 -12.57 10.17
CA ARG A 166 14.71 -14.01 10.16
C ARG A 166 14.27 -14.65 11.46
N PHE A 167 13.69 -15.82 11.31
CA PHE A 167 13.15 -16.65 12.36
C PHE A 167 13.64 -18.09 12.18
N ARG A 168 13.64 -18.88 13.24
CA ARG A 168 14.10 -20.28 13.20
C ARG A 168 13.29 -21.17 14.11
N TYR A 169 12.88 -22.34 13.61
CA TYR A 169 12.40 -23.45 14.43
C TYR A 169 13.53 -24.38 14.88
N PRO A 170 13.41 -25.05 16.03
CA PRO A 170 14.40 -26.00 16.51
C PRO A 170 14.81 -27.03 15.44
N GLY A 171 16.11 -27.17 15.19
CA GLY A 171 16.63 -28.12 14.20
C GLY A 171 16.29 -27.79 12.73
N ARG A 172 15.78 -26.60 12.42
CA ARG A 172 15.47 -26.15 11.06
C ARG A 172 16.40 -25.01 10.61
N ALA A 173 16.46 -24.77 9.30
CA ALA A 173 17.13 -23.60 8.75
C ALA A 173 16.34 -22.32 9.10
N PRO A 174 16.96 -21.13 9.14
CA PRO A 174 16.21 -19.90 9.25
C PRO A 174 15.32 -19.64 8.03
N HIS A 175 14.08 -19.23 8.26
CA HIS A 175 13.23 -18.61 7.25
C HIS A 175 13.28 -17.09 7.36
N THR A 176 13.05 -16.42 6.24
CA THR A 176 12.94 -14.95 6.18
C THR A 176 11.50 -14.58 5.90
N VAL A 177 11.00 -13.60 6.63
CA VAL A 177 9.79 -12.84 6.28
C VAL A 177 10.19 -11.44 5.86
N MET A 178 9.49 -10.90 4.87
CA MET A 178 9.73 -9.56 4.36
C MET A 178 8.42 -8.84 4.11
N GLY A 179 8.37 -7.56 4.48
CA GLY A 179 7.30 -6.63 4.10
C GLY A 179 7.88 -5.47 3.30
N LEU A 180 7.29 -5.17 2.14
CA LEU A 180 7.60 -4.00 1.34
C LEU A 180 6.63 -2.87 1.70
N TYR A 181 7.14 -1.91 2.45
CA TYR A 181 6.44 -0.71 2.86
C TYR A 181 6.58 0.38 1.79
N ASP A 182 5.48 1.02 1.41
CA ASP A 182 5.45 2.09 0.41
C ASP A 182 4.93 3.39 1.02
N VAL A 183 5.81 4.38 1.11
CA VAL A 183 5.55 5.69 1.70
C VAL A 183 4.64 6.53 0.80
N ASN A 184 4.72 6.36 -0.52
CA ASN A 184 3.88 7.10 -1.47
C ASN A 184 2.42 6.68 -1.43
N LEU A 185 2.14 5.46 -0.97
CA LEU A 185 0.80 4.90 -0.86
C LEU A 185 0.20 5.05 0.54
N GLY A 186 0.57 6.12 1.26
CA GLY A 186 0.07 6.39 2.61
C GLY A 186 0.68 5.50 3.68
N GLY A 187 1.84 4.89 3.40
CA GLY A 187 2.54 4.06 4.38
C GLY A 187 1.91 2.69 4.58
N ILE A 188 1.63 1.98 3.48
CA ILE A 188 1.08 0.63 3.50
C ILE A 188 2.16 -0.43 3.26
N VAL A 189 1.92 -1.65 3.72
CA VAL A 189 2.66 -2.83 3.23
C VAL A 189 1.97 -3.33 1.97
N LYS A 190 2.64 -3.21 0.82
CA LYS A 190 2.06 -3.58 -0.49
C LYS A 190 2.53 -4.92 -1.01
N ASP A 191 3.66 -5.41 -0.55
CA ASP A 191 4.18 -6.72 -0.95
C ASP A 191 4.74 -7.42 0.28
N SER A 192 4.67 -8.75 0.31
CA SER A 192 5.38 -9.53 1.31
C SER A 192 5.68 -10.92 0.79
N PHE A 193 6.75 -11.49 1.33
CA PHE A 193 7.05 -12.91 1.12
C PHE A 193 7.56 -13.54 2.40
N ALA A 194 7.45 -14.85 2.44
CA ALA A 194 8.04 -15.67 3.48
C ALA A 194 8.64 -16.94 2.85
N ALA A 195 9.92 -17.21 3.10
CA ALA A 195 10.61 -18.32 2.48
C ALA A 195 11.88 -18.74 3.24
N TYR A 196 12.31 -19.98 3.02
CA TYR A 196 13.68 -20.39 3.32
C TYR A 196 14.66 -19.74 2.34
N THR A 197 15.54 -18.89 2.85
CA THR A 197 16.52 -18.17 2.03
C THR A 197 17.88 -18.84 2.13
N LYS A 198 18.37 -19.38 1.01
CA LYS A 198 19.71 -20.00 0.93
C LYS A 198 20.84 -18.99 0.76
N ARG A 199 20.51 -17.75 0.39
CA ARG A 199 21.44 -16.66 0.13
C ARG A 199 21.13 -15.54 1.09
N ASP A 200 22.16 -14.81 1.48
CA ASP A 200 22.01 -13.54 2.16
C ASP A 200 21.33 -12.55 1.20
N LEU A 201 20.09 -12.14 1.50
CA LEU A 201 19.33 -11.24 0.65
C LEU A 201 19.99 -9.86 0.53
N ARG A 202 20.85 -9.48 1.49
CA ARG A 202 21.66 -8.26 1.42
C ARG A 202 22.70 -8.30 0.29
N SER A 203 23.04 -9.50 -0.20
CA SER A 203 24.02 -9.71 -1.29
C SER A 203 23.40 -9.84 -2.68
N VAL A 204 22.07 -9.79 -2.78
CA VAL A 204 21.37 -9.90 -4.06
C VAL A 204 21.45 -8.54 -4.77
N PRO A 205 22.05 -8.44 -5.97
CA PRO A 205 22.12 -7.17 -6.70
C PRO A 205 20.71 -6.68 -7.01
N THR A 206 20.32 -5.57 -6.42
CA THR A 206 19.09 -4.86 -6.76
C THR A 206 19.29 -4.00 -8.00
N ARG A 207 18.20 -3.68 -8.70
CA ARG A 207 18.23 -2.85 -9.92
C ARG A 207 18.52 -1.38 -9.61
N GLU A 208 18.26 -0.98 -8.36
CA GLU A 208 18.47 0.34 -7.79
C GLU A 208 19.49 0.22 -6.66
N GLU A 209 20.23 1.28 -6.38
CA GLU A 209 21.20 1.33 -5.28
C GLU A 209 20.45 1.42 -3.96
N MET A 210 19.96 0.28 -3.51
CA MET A 210 19.33 0.14 -2.20
C MET A 210 20.40 0.25 -1.13
N SER A 211 20.16 1.09 -0.13
CA SER A 211 20.95 1.04 1.11
C SER A 211 20.44 -0.10 1.97
N TYR A 212 21.33 -0.74 2.74
CA TYR A 212 20.97 -1.79 3.70
C TYR A 212 21.53 -1.43 5.07
N ARG A 213 20.71 -1.57 6.11
CA ARG A 213 21.13 -1.33 7.49
C ARG A 213 20.41 -2.26 8.45
N GLU A 214 21.06 -2.54 9.58
CA GLU A 214 20.37 -3.14 10.72
C GLU A 214 19.29 -2.18 11.23
N ILE A 215 18.23 -2.75 11.79
CA ILE A 215 17.13 -2.00 12.38
C ILE A 215 16.75 -2.62 13.72
N ASP A 216 16.28 -1.78 14.63
CA ASP A 216 15.63 -2.24 15.84
C ASP A 216 14.39 -3.12 15.49
N PRO A 217 14.32 -4.37 15.99
CA PRO A 217 13.25 -5.30 15.62
C PRO A 217 11.86 -4.83 16.06
N GLU A 218 11.75 -4.17 17.22
CA GLU A 218 10.49 -3.66 17.75
C GLU A 218 9.99 -2.49 16.89
N ALA A 219 10.86 -1.52 16.56
CA ALA A 219 10.53 -0.41 15.67
C ALA A 219 10.07 -0.89 14.28
N MET A 220 10.75 -1.88 13.70
CA MET A 220 10.32 -2.52 12.45
C MET A 220 8.93 -3.14 12.57
N ALA A 221 8.69 -3.88 13.64
CA ALA A 221 7.42 -4.57 13.85
C ALA A 221 6.25 -3.59 14.02
N ILE A 222 6.46 -2.50 14.78
CA ILE A 222 5.48 -1.42 14.92
C ILE A 222 5.14 -0.82 13.56
N GLU A 223 6.15 -0.50 12.73
CA GLU A 223 5.90 0.10 11.41
C GLU A 223 5.16 -0.85 10.46
N ILE A 224 5.55 -2.13 10.42
CA ILE A 224 4.86 -3.11 9.57
C ILE A 224 3.43 -3.33 10.04
N LEU A 225 3.18 -3.48 11.35
CA LEU A 225 1.84 -3.68 11.88
C LEU A 225 0.95 -2.46 11.63
N ALA A 226 1.48 -1.25 11.82
CA ALA A 226 0.78 -0.02 11.45
C ALA A 226 0.48 0.03 9.94
N GLY A 227 1.44 -0.33 9.08
CA GLY A 227 1.25 -0.35 7.63
C GLY A 227 0.25 -1.40 7.14
N ILE A 228 0.17 -2.55 7.81
CA ILE A 228 -0.90 -3.54 7.58
C ILE A 228 -2.25 -2.93 7.97
N GLY A 229 -2.35 -2.33 9.17
CA GLY A 229 -3.58 -1.71 9.65
C GLY A 229 -4.08 -0.58 8.73
N THR A 230 -3.18 0.31 8.29
CA THR A 230 -3.48 1.35 7.30
C THR A 230 -3.97 0.72 5.98
N GLY A 231 -3.30 -0.34 5.52
CA GLY A 231 -3.69 -1.07 4.31
C GLY A 231 -5.06 -1.73 4.40
N ASP A 232 -5.49 -2.17 5.59
CA ASP A 232 -6.79 -2.78 5.82
C ASP A 232 -7.95 -1.77 5.78
N ILE A 233 -7.69 -0.50 6.13
CA ILE A 233 -8.68 0.57 6.08
C ILE A 233 -9.04 0.89 4.62
N TYR A 234 -8.08 0.85 3.70
CA TYR A 234 -8.33 1.15 2.30
C TYR A 234 -9.20 0.08 1.62
N ILE A 235 -10.18 0.52 0.83
CA ILE A 235 -11.10 -0.36 0.09
C ILE A 235 -10.35 -1.11 -1.02
N ASP A 236 -9.50 -0.38 -1.73
CA ASP A 236 -8.59 -0.86 -2.78
C ASP A 236 -7.22 -0.22 -2.55
N ASN A 237 -6.16 -1.00 -2.70
CA ASN A 237 -4.77 -0.56 -2.61
C ASN A 237 -3.90 -1.48 -3.48
N ASP A 238 -2.74 -0.98 -3.88
CA ASP A 238 -1.83 -1.65 -4.83
C ASP A 238 -1.03 -2.81 -4.18
N TRP A 239 -1.67 -3.64 -3.36
CA TRP A 239 -1.00 -4.84 -2.84
C TRP A 239 -0.86 -5.93 -3.90
N THR A 240 0.11 -6.81 -3.69
CA THR A 240 0.35 -7.99 -4.52
C THR A 240 -0.46 -9.19 -4.03
N GLU A 241 -0.62 -10.19 -4.90
CA GLU A 241 -1.19 -11.48 -4.52
C GLU A 241 -0.32 -12.21 -3.48
N ASP A 242 0.99 -11.98 -3.50
CA ASP A 242 1.94 -12.56 -2.53
C ASP A 242 1.76 -11.93 -1.14
N PHE A 243 1.45 -10.62 -1.09
CA PHE A 243 1.04 -9.97 0.16
C PHE A 243 -0.20 -10.63 0.73
N ARG A 244 -1.28 -10.78 -0.04
CA ARG A 244 -2.52 -11.42 0.45
C ARG A 244 -2.26 -12.76 1.10
N LYS A 245 -1.45 -13.57 0.43
CA LYS A 245 -1.06 -14.91 0.88
C LYS A 245 -0.23 -14.89 2.16
N THR A 246 0.70 -13.96 2.30
CA THR A 246 1.65 -13.96 3.42
C THR A 246 1.32 -12.96 4.53
N ARG A 247 0.26 -12.16 4.38
CA ARG A 247 -0.16 -11.09 5.29
C ARG A 247 -0.37 -11.57 6.73
N ALA A 248 -1.11 -12.67 6.92
CA ALA A 248 -1.38 -13.20 8.26
C ALA A 248 -0.09 -13.67 8.95
N LEU A 249 0.77 -14.39 8.22
CA LEU A 249 2.07 -14.81 8.73
C LEU A 249 2.98 -13.62 9.06
N LEU A 250 3.03 -12.59 8.20
CA LEU A 250 3.79 -11.38 8.45
C LEU A 250 3.34 -10.70 9.76
N ALA A 251 2.02 -10.53 9.93
CA ALA A 251 1.45 -9.90 11.12
C ALA A 251 1.81 -10.66 12.41
N VAL A 252 1.64 -11.99 12.44
CA VAL A 252 1.98 -12.76 13.65
C VAL A 252 3.47 -12.76 13.94
N ARG A 253 4.33 -12.73 12.91
CA ARG A 253 5.78 -12.61 13.12
C ARG A 253 6.19 -11.27 13.71
N MET A 254 5.60 -10.19 13.24
CA MET A 254 5.86 -8.87 13.82
C MET A 254 5.31 -8.78 15.26
N SER A 255 4.18 -9.42 15.53
CA SER A 255 3.59 -9.46 16.87
C SER A 255 4.48 -10.16 17.91
N LEU A 256 5.40 -11.03 17.48
CA LEU A 256 6.40 -11.67 18.36
C LEU A 256 7.54 -10.72 18.78
N LEU A 257 7.68 -9.57 18.12
CA LEU A 257 8.77 -8.62 18.33
C LEU A 257 8.32 -7.36 19.10
N VAL A 258 7.05 -7.31 19.52
CA VAL A 258 6.48 -6.19 20.27
C VAL A 258 6.02 -6.70 21.64
N ASP A 259 6.38 -5.99 22.70
CA ASP A 259 5.97 -6.34 24.07
C ASP A 259 4.58 -5.80 24.41
N GLU A 260 4.13 -4.72 23.75
CA GLU A 260 2.79 -4.15 23.86
C GLU A 260 2.09 -4.15 22.48
N GLU A 261 0.75 -4.27 22.47
CA GLU A 261 -0.01 -4.04 21.22
C GLU A 261 0.39 -2.67 20.64
N PRO A 262 0.73 -2.59 19.35
CA PRO A 262 1.11 -1.33 18.74
C PRO A 262 -0.01 -0.34 18.96
N ARG A 263 0.26 0.72 19.74
CA ARG A 263 -0.62 1.89 19.74
C ARG A 263 -0.64 2.40 18.32
N VAL A 264 -1.82 2.66 17.78
CA VAL A 264 -1.98 3.38 16.50
C VAL A 264 -0.97 4.51 16.52
N LEU A 265 0.04 4.44 15.65
CA LEU A 265 1.04 5.49 15.59
C LEU A 265 0.27 6.78 15.35
N SER A 266 0.42 7.73 16.28
CA SER A 266 -0.08 9.08 16.05
C SER A 266 0.49 9.50 14.71
N ALA A 267 -0.37 9.97 13.80
CA ALA A 267 0.13 10.60 12.59
C ALA A 267 1.17 11.65 13.01
N PRO A 268 2.31 11.76 12.28
CA PRO A 268 3.29 12.80 12.58
C PRO A 268 2.59 14.14 12.72
N ASP A 269 3.05 14.97 13.67
CA ASP A 269 2.49 16.30 13.82
C ASP A 269 2.55 17.02 12.46
N PRO A 270 1.45 17.62 11.99
CA PRO A 270 1.44 18.31 10.72
C PRO A 270 2.55 19.37 10.68
N VAL A 271 3.23 19.48 9.54
CA VAL A 271 4.23 20.54 9.34
C VAL A 271 3.56 21.89 9.53
N SER A 272 4.06 22.68 10.48
CA SER A 272 3.48 23.97 10.84
C SER A 272 3.56 24.97 9.69
N ASP A 273 2.63 25.93 9.65
CA ASP A 273 2.65 27.01 8.65
C ASP A 273 3.94 27.83 8.72
N GLU A 274 4.50 28.01 9.92
CA GLU A 274 5.79 28.68 10.14
C GLU A 274 6.93 27.92 9.45
N SER A 275 7.04 26.60 9.68
CA SER A 275 8.07 25.78 9.02
C SER A 275 7.90 25.71 7.51
N ARG A 276 6.66 25.71 7.00
CA ARG A 276 6.40 25.81 5.55
C ARG A 276 6.88 27.15 4.99
N ALA A 277 6.57 28.25 5.67
CA ALA A 277 6.96 29.59 5.25
C ALA A 277 8.48 29.76 5.27
N GLU A 278 9.16 29.30 6.32
CA GLU A 278 10.62 29.30 6.43
C GLU A 278 11.28 28.53 5.27
N LEU A 279 10.73 27.37 4.92
CA LEU A 279 11.28 26.55 3.85
C LEU A 279 11.09 27.19 2.47
N ILE A 280 9.92 27.78 2.22
CA ILE A 280 9.66 28.58 1.00
C ILE A 280 10.63 29.77 0.93
N GLU A 281 10.84 30.46 2.05
CA GLU A 281 11.74 31.61 2.12
C GLU A 281 13.20 31.19 1.86
N GLU A 282 13.63 30.04 2.39
CA GLU A 282 14.93 29.44 2.10
C GLU A 282 15.09 29.12 0.61
N PHE A 283 14.09 28.47 0.00
CA PHE A 283 14.08 28.18 -1.44
C PHE A 283 14.21 29.46 -2.27
N THR A 284 13.38 30.47 -1.98
CA THR A 284 13.35 31.75 -2.71
C THR A 284 14.66 32.52 -2.61
N ARG A 285 15.42 32.37 -1.52
CA ARG A 285 16.77 32.95 -1.36
C ARG A 285 17.89 32.12 -2.00
N SER A 286 17.61 30.88 -2.37
CA SER A 286 18.60 29.97 -2.94
C SER A 286 18.89 30.29 -4.41
N GLU A 287 20.00 29.75 -4.92
CA GLU A 287 20.33 29.87 -6.35
C GLU A 287 19.31 29.15 -7.25
N HIS A 288 18.58 28.17 -6.72
CA HIS A 288 17.60 27.37 -7.47
C HIS A 288 16.36 28.20 -7.87
N ALA A 289 16.02 29.24 -7.12
CA ALA A 289 14.88 30.11 -7.42
C ALA A 289 15.21 31.26 -8.40
N THR A 290 16.42 31.27 -8.97
CA THR A 290 16.85 32.34 -9.90
C THR A 290 15.88 32.46 -11.09
N GLY A 291 15.21 33.62 -11.19
CA GLY A 291 14.26 33.91 -12.26
C GLY A 291 12.82 33.47 -11.99
N LEU A 292 12.52 32.98 -10.78
CA LEU A 292 11.16 32.72 -10.30
C LEU A 292 10.63 33.89 -9.46
N GLU A 293 9.32 34.00 -9.35
CA GLU A 293 8.67 34.98 -8.49
C GLU A 293 8.63 34.47 -7.04
N ALA A 294 8.89 35.36 -6.07
CA ALA A 294 8.99 34.99 -4.65
C ALA A 294 7.66 34.49 -4.04
N GLU A 295 6.54 34.93 -4.58
CA GLU A 295 5.18 34.61 -4.12
C GLU A 295 4.48 33.61 -5.05
N ASP A 296 5.24 32.74 -5.73
CA ASP A 296 4.68 31.83 -6.74
C ASP A 296 3.65 30.86 -6.11
N PRO A 297 2.37 30.90 -6.52
CA PRO A 297 1.31 30.06 -5.95
C PRO A 297 1.53 28.57 -6.18
N ILE A 298 2.39 28.17 -7.13
CA ILE A 298 2.76 26.77 -7.33
C ILE A 298 3.45 26.19 -6.09
N LEU A 299 4.21 27.01 -5.34
CA LEU A 299 4.87 26.58 -4.10
C LEU A 299 3.85 26.18 -3.02
N HIS A 300 2.71 26.87 -2.97
CA HIS A 300 1.62 26.50 -2.07
C HIS A 300 1.05 25.11 -2.42
N HIS A 301 0.80 24.83 -3.72
CA HIS A 301 0.33 23.50 -4.13
C HIS A 301 1.34 22.39 -3.81
N ILE A 302 2.65 22.68 -3.96
CA ILE A 302 3.73 21.76 -3.57
C ILE A 302 3.67 21.47 -2.07
N MET A 303 3.50 22.49 -1.22
CA MET A 303 3.40 22.32 0.23
C MET A 303 2.16 21.53 0.62
N VAL A 304 0.99 21.85 0.08
CA VAL A 304 -0.24 21.10 0.37
C VAL A 304 -0.09 19.64 -0.04
N PHE A 305 0.48 19.38 -1.23
CA PHE A 305 0.68 18.01 -1.69
C PHE A 305 1.61 17.22 -0.76
N ARG A 306 2.76 17.77 -0.39
CA ARG A 306 3.76 17.02 0.38
C ARG A 306 3.44 16.95 1.87
N CYS A 307 2.97 18.05 2.45
CA CYS A 307 2.75 18.16 3.89
C CYS A 307 1.38 17.61 4.32
N ASP A 308 0.33 17.81 3.52
CA ASP A 308 -1.06 17.49 3.94
C ASP A 308 -1.63 16.26 3.24
N TYR A 309 -1.27 16.06 1.98
CA TYR A 309 -1.84 14.98 1.16
C TYR A 309 -0.99 13.72 1.11
N SER A 310 0.33 13.86 1.24
CA SER A 310 1.29 12.76 1.16
C SER A 310 1.78 12.36 2.55
N ASP A 311 3.06 12.12 2.70
CA ASP A 311 3.72 11.56 3.88
C ASP A 311 4.22 12.60 4.90
N GLY A 312 3.97 13.88 4.66
CA GLY A 312 4.39 14.96 5.56
C GLY A 312 5.81 15.47 5.34
N ASP A 313 6.57 14.94 4.35
CA ASP A 313 7.93 15.41 4.06
C ASP A 313 7.96 16.34 2.81
N PRO A 314 8.12 17.67 2.99
CA PRO A 314 8.17 18.63 1.89
C PRO A 314 9.39 18.47 0.97
N LEU A 315 10.46 17.81 1.45
CA LEU A 315 11.71 17.65 0.74
C LEU A 315 11.82 16.31 0.01
N ARG A 316 11.02 15.30 0.36
CA ARG A 316 11.05 14.01 -0.33
C ARG A 316 10.37 14.11 -1.70
N TRP A 317 11.17 14.08 -2.75
CA TRP A 317 10.71 14.01 -4.14
C TRP A 317 11.34 12.81 -4.85
N SER A 318 10.60 12.27 -5.80
CA SER A 318 11.02 11.14 -6.63
C SER A 318 10.27 11.18 -7.97
N PRO A 319 10.66 10.39 -8.97
CA PRO A 319 9.89 10.26 -10.20
C PRO A 319 8.43 9.87 -9.98
N ILE A 320 8.14 9.08 -8.93
CA ILE A 320 6.78 8.67 -8.56
C ILE A 320 6.04 9.84 -7.89
N ALA A 321 6.68 10.55 -6.95
CA ALA A 321 6.06 11.72 -6.32
C ALA A 321 5.71 12.81 -7.35
N VAL A 322 6.55 13.02 -8.37
CA VAL A 322 6.26 13.93 -9.49
C VAL A 322 5.04 13.46 -10.29
N GLU A 323 4.91 12.16 -10.58
CA GLU A 323 3.74 11.60 -11.24
C GLU A 323 2.47 11.86 -10.40
N LEU A 324 2.48 11.44 -9.13
CA LEU A 324 1.35 11.64 -8.22
C LEU A 324 0.96 13.11 -8.09
N PHE A 325 1.93 14.03 -8.02
CA PHE A 325 1.64 15.45 -7.98
C PHE A 325 0.99 15.93 -9.29
N MET A 326 1.64 15.68 -10.43
CA MET A 326 1.30 16.28 -11.71
C MET A 326 0.06 15.67 -12.37
N VAL A 327 -0.16 14.36 -12.24
CA VAL A 327 -1.22 13.66 -12.98
C VAL A 327 -2.33 13.09 -12.09
N ASP A 328 -2.18 13.13 -10.76
CA ASP A 328 -3.24 12.73 -9.83
C ASP A 328 -3.71 13.88 -8.95
N PHE A 329 -2.85 14.43 -8.08
CA PHE A 329 -3.23 15.47 -7.12
C PHE A 329 -3.74 16.75 -7.79
N LEU A 330 -2.95 17.36 -8.69
CA LEU A 330 -3.33 18.66 -9.27
C LEU A 330 -4.62 18.58 -10.10
N PRO A 331 -4.80 17.60 -11.02
CA PRO A 331 -6.06 17.46 -11.75
C PRO A 331 -7.25 17.26 -10.82
N ARG A 332 -7.09 16.46 -9.76
CA ARG A 332 -8.22 16.09 -8.89
C ARG A 332 -8.56 17.12 -7.83
N LYS A 333 -7.58 17.86 -7.31
CA LYS A 333 -7.71 18.64 -6.06
C LYS A 333 -7.42 20.12 -6.21
N ALA A 334 -6.53 20.52 -7.11
CA ALA A 334 -6.11 21.91 -7.22
C ALA A 334 -6.81 22.64 -8.38
N THR A 335 -7.09 23.93 -8.19
CA THR A 335 -7.51 24.84 -9.27
C THR A 335 -6.31 25.72 -9.59
N LEU A 336 -5.89 25.69 -10.86
CA LEU A 336 -4.74 26.44 -11.36
C LEU A 336 -5.20 27.37 -12.47
N ASP A 337 -4.63 28.57 -12.51
CA ASP A 337 -4.80 29.48 -13.64
C ASP A 337 -3.87 29.12 -14.82
N ALA A 338 -4.04 29.83 -15.95
CA ALA A 338 -3.26 29.57 -17.16
C ALA A 338 -1.76 29.90 -17.02
N ILE A 339 -1.39 30.79 -16.09
CA ILE A 339 0.00 31.16 -15.80
C ILE A 339 0.65 30.05 -14.96
N GLU A 340 -0.02 29.58 -13.91
CA GLU A 340 0.37 28.44 -13.08
C GLU A 340 0.58 27.19 -13.96
N ILE A 341 -0.40 26.82 -14.79
CA ILE A 341 -0.30 25.63 -15.68
C ILE A 341 0.92 25.73 -16.62
N ARG A 342 1.22 26.94 -17.11
CA ARG A 342 2.37 27.16 -18.00
C ARG A 342 3.70 27.05 -17.24
N ASN A 343 3.78 27.67 -16.06
CA ASN A 343 5.02 27.84 -15.30
C ASN A 343 5.35 26.62 -14.41
N LEU A 344 4.36 25.79 -14.07
CA LEU A 344 4.50 24.67 -13.13
C LEU A 344 5.69 23.74 -13.42
N PRO A 345 5.95 23.28 -14.66
CA PRO A 345 7.11 22.41 -14.92
C PRO A 345 8.45 23.07 -14.57
N THR A 346 8.57 24.39 -14.76
CA THR A 346 9.81 25.14 -14.46
C THR A 346 10.00 25.27 -12.96
N VAL A 347 8.96 25.72 -12.25
CA VAL A 347 8.98 25.91 -10.79
C VAL A 347 9.21 24.57 -10.08
N LEU A 348 8.51 23.52 -10.51
CA LEU A 348 8.64 22.19 -9.91
C LEU A 348 10.05 21.62 -10.08
N LYS A 349 10.71 21.81 -11.23
CA LYS A 349 12.09 21.36 -11.42
C LYS A 349 13.07 22.07 -10.50
N ALA A 350 12.90 23.38 -10.32
CA ALA A 350 13.72 24.18 -9.41
C ALA A 350 13.52 23.72 -7.96
N TRP A 351 12.27 23.51 -7.55
CA TRP A 351 11.94 22.99 -6.23
C TRP A 351 12.53 21.59 -6.00
N VAL A 352 12.34 20.67 -6.94
CA VAL A 352 12.89 19.30 -6.87
C VAL A 352 14.41 19.33 -6.70
N GLU A 353 15.10 20.19 -7.44
CA GLU A 353 16.55 20.34 -7.32
C GLU A 353 16.95 20.82 -5.93
N PHE A 354 16.34 21.90 -5.45
CA PHE A 354 16.56 22.41 -4.09
C PHE A 354 16.31 21.32 -3.04
N ALA A 355 15.15 20.66 -3.11
CA ALA A 355 14.72 19.68 -2.13
C ALA A 355 15.66 18.47 -2.06
N LEU A 356 16.05 17.92 -3.21
CA LEU A 356 16.91 16.74 -3.27
C LEU A 356 18.36 17.05 -2.95
N VAL A 357 18.88 18.22 -3.35
CA VAL A 357 20.21 18.70 -2.94
C VAL A 357 20.26 18.91 -1.43
N LYS A 358 19.21 19.51 -0.84
CA LYS A 358 19.11 19.71 0.61
C LYS A 358 19.05 18.39 1.39
N ARG A 359 18.46 17.33 0.81
CA ARG A 359 18.50 15.96 1.34
C ARG A 359 19.83 15.24 1.09
N GLY A 360 20.77 15.85 0.34
CA GLY A 360 22.08 15.27 0.06
C GLY A 360 22.08 14.21 -1.04
N LEU A 361 21.06 14.16 -1.90
CA LEU A 361 21.02 13.21 -3.00
C LEU A 361 22.01 13.58 -4.11
N GLU A 362 22.58 12.56 -4.75
CA GLU A 362 23.47 12.74 -5.90
C GLU A 362 22.75 13.34 -7.11
N LYS A 363 23.51 14.08 -7.93
CA LYS A 363 23.01 14.76 -9.13
C LYS A 363 22.18 13.86 -10.06
N ARG A 364 22.54 12.58 -10.22
CA ARG A 364 21.79 11.67 -11.10
C ARG A 364 20.34 11.45 -10.65
N TRP A 365 20.07 11.46 -9.33
CA TRP A 365 18.73 11.28 -8.78
C TRP A 365 17.90 12.55 -8.94
N VAL A 366 18.57 13.71 -8.81
CA VAL A 366 18.00 15.02 -9.18
C VAL A 366 17.61 15.02 -10.66
N ASP A 367 18.55 14.69 -11.55
CA ASP A 367 18.34 14.66 -13.00
C ASP A 367 17.22 13.68 -13.39
N GLU A 368 17.15 12.51 -12.76
CA GLU A 368 16.09 11.53 -12.98
C GLU A 368 14.71 12.06 -12.57
N THR A 369 14.63 12.75 -11.44
CA THR A 369 13.37 13.33 -10.95
C THR A 369 12.93 14.52 -11.81
N GLN A 370 13.85 15.40 -12.23
CA GLN A 370 13.56 16.47 -13.18
C GLN A 370 13.12 15.93 -14.56
N ALA A 371 13.70 14.82 -15.02
CA ALA A 371 13.27 14.15 -16.24
C ALA A 371 11.85 13.55 -16.13
N ALA A 372 11.40 13.20 -14.92
CA ALA A 372 10.01 12.81 -14.68
C ALA A 372 9.06 14.01 -14.86
N VAL A 373 9.47 15.22 -14.46
CA VAL A 373 8.66 16.44 -14.70
C VAL A 373 8.44 16.64 -16.20
N ASP A 374 9.50 16.51 -17.00
CA ASP A 374 9.39 16.57 -18.47
C ASP A 374 8.46 15.51 -19.04
N ARG A 375 8.59 14.27 -18.55
CA ARG A 375 7.80 13.13 -19.00
C ARG A 375 6.31 13.37 -18.80
N TRP A 376 5.92 13.93 -17.65
CA TRP A 376 4.52 14.09 -17.26
C TRP A 376 3.90 15.42 -17.65
N THR A 377 4.69 16.40 -18.11
CA THR A 377 4.21 17.74 -18.47
C THR A 377 3.07 17.74 -19.51
N THR A 378 3.15 16.90 -20.54
CA THR A 378 2.09 16.85 -21.57
C THR A 378 0.79 16.28 -21.01
N GLU A 379 0.87 15.21 -20.23
CA GLU A 379 -0.31 14.59 -19.64
C GLU A 379 -0.94 15.50 -18.58
N PHE A 380 -0.12 16.09 -17.70
CA PHE A 380 -0.57 17.11 -16.74
C PHE A 380 -1.42 18.21 -17.39
N ARG A 381 -0.92 18.82 -18.49
CA ARG A 381 -1.64 19.91 -19.16
C ARG A 381 -2.98 19.46 -19.73
N LYS A 382 -3.09 18.20 -20.14
CA LYS A 382 -4.35 17.60 -20.60
C LYS A 382 -5.29 17.37 -19.40
N GLU A 383 -4.82 16.66 -18.39
CA GLU A 383 -5.63 16.20 -17.25
C GLU A 383 -6.09 17.35 -16.35
N VAL A 384 -5.27 18.38 -16.12
CA VAL A 384 -5.64 19.51 -15.24
C VAL A 384 -6.82 20.32 -15.77
N THR A 385 -7.07 20.26 -17.08
CA THR A 385 -8.20 20.90 -17.76
C THR A 385 -9.35 19.96 -18.10
N ASN A 386 -9.20 18.66 -17.80
CA ASN A 386 -10.19 17.64 -18.13
C ASN A 386 -11.19 17.48 -16.97
N PRO A 387 -12.49 17.81 -17.16
CA PRO A 387 -13.49 17.65 -16.10
C PRO A 387 -13.63 16.22 -15.59
N ASP A 388 -13.41 15.21 -16.45
CA ASP A 388 -13.50 13.79 -16.07
C ASP A 388 -12.40 13.37 -15.08
N SER A 389 -11.33 14.16 -14.98
CA SER A 389 -10.18 13.92 -14.11
C SER A 389 -10.31 14.64 -12.77
N PHE A 390 -11.41 15.36 -12.53
CA PHE A 390 -11.61 16.13 -11.31
C PHE A 390 -12.11 15.23 -10.17
N GLY A 391 -11.59 15.48 -8.96
CA GLY A 391 -12.17 14.90 -7.77
C GLY A 391 -13.57 15.49 -7.49
N PRO A 392 -14.41 14.80 -6.71
CA PRO A 392 -15.79 15.23 -6.43
C PRO A 392 -15.89 16.67 -5.94
N ALA A 393 -15.06 17.03 -4.96
CA ALA A 393 -15.04 18.36 -4.37
C ALA A 393 -14.66 19.45 -5.39
N LYS A 394 -13.67 19.21 -6.25
CA LYS A 394 -13.27 20.16 -7.30
C LYS A 394 -14.37 20.31 -8.34
N ALA A 395 -15.00 19.21 -8.77
CA ALA A 395 -16.12 19.24 -9.70
C ALA A 395 -17.30 20.06 -9.14
N ILE A 396 -17.64 19.85 -7.85
CA ILE A 396 -18.69 20.61 -7.17
C ILE A 396 -18.31 22.10 -7.08
N GLY A 397 -17.08 22.41 -6.66
CA GLY A 397 -16.62 23.80 -6.58
C GLY A 397 -16.65 24.52 -7.93
N GLN A 398 -16.25 23.84 -9.01
CA GLN A 398 -16.34 24.39 -10.38
C GLN A 398 -17.79 24.60 -10.82
N ALA A 399 -18.70 23.68 -10.49
CA ALA A 399 -20.12 23.83 -10.78
C ALA A 399 -20.74 25.03 -10.02
N MET A 400 -20.40 25.20 -8.73
CA MET A 400 -20.80 26.36 -7.94
C MET A 400 -20.32 27.68 -8.57
N MET A 401 -19.04 27.75 -8.95
CA MET A 401 -18.49 28.95 -9.60
C MET A 401 -19.17 29.24 -10.94
N ALA A 402 -19.46 28.20 -11.74
CA ALA A 402 -20.17 28.34 -13.01
C ALA A 402 -21.60 28.86 -12.83
N ASP A 403 -22.26 28.47 -11.72
CA ASP A 403 -23.57 28.97 -11.31
C ASP A 403 -23.50 30.37 -10.65
N GLY A 404 -22.30 30.97 -10.56
CA GLY A 404 -22.09 32.31 -10.00
C GLY A 404 -22.15 32.37 -8.47
N ILE A 405 -22.01 31.23 -7.79
CA ILE A 405 -22.01 31.16 -6.33
C ILE A 405 -20.67 31.67 -5.79
N ASP A 406 -20.74 32.61 -4.83
CA ASP A 406 -19.59 32.99 -4.02
C ASP A 406 -19.27 31.88 -3.02
N ILE A 407 -18.23 31.10 -3.32
CA ILE A 407 -17.77 29.97 -2.49
C ILE A 407 -17.25 30.40 -1.12
N THR A 408 -16.98 31.69 -0.91
CA THR A 408 -16.55 32.23 0.38
C THR A 408 -17.74 32.55 1.29
N ASP A 409 -18.95 32.65 0.75
CA ASP A 409 -20.19 32.80 1.53
C ASP A 409 -20.81 31.44 1.83
N ARG A 410 -20.67 31.02 3.08
CA ARG A 410 -21.21 29.75 3.59
C ARG A 410 -22.71 29.60 3.35
N ARG A 411 -23.51 30.66 3.43
CA ARG A 411 -24.97 30.56 3.20
C ARG A 411 -25.31 30.25 1.74
N SER A 412 -24.57 30.87 0.82
CA SER A 412 -24.76 30.65 -0.62
C SER A 412 -24.30 29.24 -1.01
N VAL A 413 -23.20 28.75 -0.43
CA VAL A 413 -22.74 27.36 -0.58
C VAL A 413 -23.77 26.35 -0.03
N ASP A 414 -24.23 26.55 1.20
CA ASP A 414 -25.19 25.63 1.84
C ASP A 414 -26.51 25.56 1.05
N GLY A 415 -27.03 26.70 0.60
CA GLY A 415 -28.25 26.76 -0.20
C GLY A 415 -28.12 26.06 -1.56
N TRP A 416 -26.96 26.22 -2.24
CA TRP A 416 -26.68 25.50 -3.47
C TRP A 416 -26.53 23.99 -3.25
N MET A 417 -25.84 23.59 -2.18
CA MET A 417 -25.64 22.17 -1.82
C MET A 417 -26.95 21.45 -1.52
N GLU A 418 -27.86 22.09 -0.78
CA GLU A 418 -29.19 21.52 -0.52
C GLU A 418 -29.99 21.31 -1.81
N GLU A 419 -29.94 22.27 -2.74
CA GLU A 419 -30.61 22.16 -4.03
C GLU A 419 -29.97 21.07 -4.91
N PHE A 420 -28.64 21.04 -4.98
CA PHE A 420 -27.88 20.03 -5.72
C PHE A 420 -28.17 18.61 -5.20
N ASN A 421 -28.20 18.42 -3.88
CA ASN A 421 -28.50 17.12 -3.26
C ASN A 421 -29.94 16.66 -3.46
N ARG A 422 -30.88 17.59 -3.67
CA ARG A 422 -32.29 17.30 -4.00
C ARG A 422 -32.49 16.84 -5.45
N ARG A 423 -31.55 17.09 -6.36
CA ARG A 423 -31.66 16.67 -7.78
C ARG A 423 -31.66 15.14 -7.91
N PRO A 424 -32.39 14.56 -8.87
CA PRO A 424 -32.26 13.15 -9.23
C PRO A 424 -30.81 12.77 -9.55
N SER A 425 -30.41 11.52 -9.29
CA SER A 425 -29.01 11.09 -9.47
C SER A 425 -28.51 11.21 -10.91
N GLU A 426 -29.42 11.18 -11.89
CA GLU A 426 -29.12 11.34 -13.31
C GLU A 426 -28.87 12.80 -13.69
N GLU A 427 -29.54 13.74 -13.01
CA GLU A 427 -29.41 15.19 -13.20
C GLU A 427 -28.23 15.79 -12.43
N ARG A 428 -27.69 15.05 -11.46
CA ARG A 428 -26.44 15.41 -10.80
C ARG A 428 -25.24 15.16 -11.70
N GLY A 429 -25.32 14.35 -12.78
CA GLY A 429 -24.16 13.98 -13.61
C GLY A 429 -23.30 12.86 -13.02
N GLU A 430 -22.23 12.44 -13.72
CA GLU A 430 -21.19 11.50 -13.22
C GLU A 430 -20.30 12.14 -12.15
N PHE A 431 -20.86 12.87 -11.18
CA PHE A 431 -20.06 13.30 -10.03
C PHE A 431 -19.64 12.04 -9.28
N PRO A 432 -18.34 11.83 -9.05
CA PRO A 432 -17.90 10.64 -8.35
C PRO A 432 -18.53 10.70 -6.97
N ARG A 433 -19.42 9.75 -6.72
CA ARG A 433 -20.07 9.59 -5.44
C ARG A 433 -18.97 9.27 -4.42
N ASP A 434 -19.03 9.90 -3.25
CA ASP A 434 -18.49 9.26 -2.06
C ASP A 434 -19.20 7.90 -1.96
N ARG A 435 -18.48 6.81 -2.25
CA ARG A 435 -18.96 5.43 -2.20
C ARG A 435 -18.18 4.66 -1.17
#